data_AF-A0A7X3U3Q5-F1
#
_entry.id   AF-A0A7X3U3Q5-F1
#
_cell.length_a   1.000
_cell.length_b   1.000
_cell.length_c   1.000
_cell.angle_alpha   90.00
_cell.angle_beta   90.00
_cell.angle_gamma   90.00
#
_symmetry.space_group_name_H-M   'P 1'
#
loop_
_entity.id
_entity.type
_entity.pdbx_description
1 polymer ?
#
loop_
_entity_poly.entity_id
_entity_poly.type
_entity_poly.pdbx_seq_one_letter_code
_entity_poly.pdbx_strand_id
1 'polypeptide(L)'
;MTETNSGDIEGKTVLAAYFDRVQRRLQSEGDAARSFQHGLNRGQIREAFVREFLAQNISDFWGIGTGEIIHSDSSPDERRRQIDVVVHNRKYPRLSLATGIDLFFIETVSSFIEIKSSLTKSALREAAAVSKEIKSNAHFAPQRLNPAGMVETPRPYSFVFGYGGPKRIETVLNWLKDISKEYDYGLEALS
;
A
#
# COMPACT_ATOMS: atom_id res chain seq x y z
N MET A 1 25.54 -22.27 -7.35
CA MET A 1 24.55 -22.39 -8.43
C MET A 1 23.62 -23.54 -8.07
N THR A 2 22.45 -23.24 -7.54
CA THR A 2 21.40 -24.24 -7.38
C THR A 2 20.70 -24.40 -8.72
N GLU A 3 20.84 -25.56 -9.34
CA GLU A 3 20.07 -25.92 -10.53
C GLU A 3 18.59 -25.81 -10.19
N THR A 4 17.89 -24.88 -10.82
CA THR A 4 16.42 -24.87 -10.82
C THR A 4 15.98 -26.19 -11.44
N ASN A 5 15.41 -27.07 -10.62
CA ASN A 5 14.92 -28.38 -11.04
C ASN A 5 14.05 -28.22 -12.30
N SER A 6 14.46 -28.84 -13.41
CA SER A 6 13.89 -28.59 -14.75
C SER A 6 12.39 -28.85 -14.84
N GLY A 7 11.85 -29.70 -13.94
CA GLY A 7 10.41 -29.97 -13.84
C GLY A 7 9.56 -28.81 -13.28
N ASP A 8 10.16 -27.80 -12.64
CA ASP A 8 9.40 -26.71 -11.97
C ASP A 8 8.88 -25.63 -12.96
N ILE A 9 9.41 -25.66 -14.19
CA ILE A 9 9.05 -24.78 -15.33
C ILE A 9 8.37 -25.54 -16.48
N GLU A 10 8.31 -26.87 -16.41
CA GLU A 10 7.75 -27.71 -17.48
C GLU A 10 6.25 -27.42 -17.66
N GLY A 11 5.83 -27.13 -18.89
CA GLY A 11 4.45 -26.77 -19.22
C GLY A 11 4.01 -25.35 -18.80
N LYS A 12 4.87 -24.54 -18.16
CA LYS A 12 4.55 -23.16 -17.78
C LYS A 12 4.97 -22.16 -18.87
N THR A 13 4.19 -21.09 -19.02
CA THR A 13 4.63 -19.93 -19.81
C THR A 13 5.75 -19.19 -19.08
N VAL A 14 6.54 -18.41 -19.83
CA VAL A 14 7.60 -17.54 -19.24
C VAL A 14 7.02 -16.62 -18.17
N LEU A 15 5.82 -16.07 -18.42
CA LEU A 15 5.15 -15.16 -17.48
C LEU A 15 4.78 -15.86 -16.17
N ALA A 16 4.20 -17.06 -16.25
CA ALA A 16 3.85 -17.85 -15.08
C ALA A 16 5.10 -18.24 -14.27
N ALA A 17 6.14 -18.71 -14.94
CA ALA A 17 7.41 -19.07 -14.30
C ALA A 17 8.10 -17.85 -13.65
N TYR A 18 8.02 -16.68 -14.27
CA TYR A 18 8.54 -15.43 -13.70
C TYR A 18 7.79 -15.02 -12.43
N PHE A 19 6.44 -14.97 -12.48
CA PHE A 19 5.65 -14.58 -11.31
C PHE A 19 5.74 -15.56 -10.16
N ASP A 20 5.86 -16.87 -10.43
CA ASP A 20 6.14 -17.88 -9.39
C ASP A 20 7.44 -17.57 -8.64
N ARG A 21 8.50 -17.19 -9.38
CA ARG A 21 9.79 -16.82 -8.78
C ARG A 21 9.71 -15.53 -7.99
N VAL A 22 9.01 -14.51 -8.52
CA VAL A 22 8.77 -13.24 -7.82
C VAL A 22 8.02 -13.49 -6.51
N GLN A 23 6.96 -14.30 -6.53
CA GLN A 23 6.21 -14.65 -5.33
C GLN A 23 7.10 -15.33 -4.29
N ARG A 24 7.90 -16.33 -4.69
CA ARG A 24 8.81 -17.03 -3.77
C ARG A 24 9.86 -16.10 -3.18
N ARG A 25 10.40 -15.17 -3.99
CA ARG A 25 11.36 -14.15 -3.52
C ARG A 25 10.73 -13.27 -2.44
N LEU A 26 9.54 -12.71 -2.71
CA LEU A 26 8.82 -11.88 -1.73
C LEU A 26 8.51 -12.65 -0.44
N GLN A 27 8.11 -13.93 -0.54
CA GLN A 27 7.89 -14.78 0.63
C GLN A 27 9.18 -14.99 1.43
N SER A 28 10.30 -15.29 0.76
CA SER A 28 11.60 -15.49 1.40
C SER A 28 12.14 -14.22 2.06
N GLU A 29 11.99 -13.06 1.43
CA GLU A 29 12.35 -11.75 2.01
C GLU A 29 11.52 -11.48 3.27
N GLY A 30 10.21 -11.72 3.20
CA GLY A 30 9.31 -11.61 4.35
C GLY A 30 9.67 -12.51 5.53
N ASP A 31 10.18 -13.72 5.25
CA ASP A 31 10.62 -14.68 6.24
C ASP A 31 12.00 -14.37 6.82
N ALA A 32 12.91 -13.81 6.01
CA ALA A 32 14.23 -13.36 6.49
C ALA A 32 14.11 -12.31 7.61
N ALA A 33 13.05 -11.49 7.59
CA ALA A 33 12.75 -10.56 8.67
C ALA A 33 12.52 -11.25 10.04
N ARG A 34 12.17 -12.55 10.08
CA ARG A 34 12.01 -13.30 11.34
C ARG A 34 13.32 -13.51 12.10
N SER A 35 14.45 -13.50 11.38
CA SER A 35 15.80 -13.69 11.93
C SER A 35 16.26 -12.56 12.86
N PHE A 36 15.56 -11.42 12.87
CA PHE A 36 15.85 -10.29 13.75
C PHE A 36 15.12 -10.41 15.09
N GLN A 37 15.77 -10.06 16.21
CA GLN A 37 15.24 -10.29 17.56
C GLN A 37 14.11 -9.32 17.97
N HIS A 38 14.17 -8.05 17.54
CA HIS A 38 13.17 -7.04 17.93
C HIS A 38 12.04 -6.91 16.91
N GLY A 39 10.79 -6.96 17.38
CA GLY A 39 9.58 -6.88 16.54
C GLY A 39 9.50 -5.62 15.66
N LEU A 40 9.95 -4.47 16.17
CA LEU A 40 10.00 -3.20 15.44
C LEU A 40 10.89 -3.31 14.19
N ASN A 41 12.09 -3.89 14.35
CA ASN A 41 13.01 -4.10 13.25
C ASN A 41 12.44 -5.07 12.20
N ARG A 42 11.63 -6.05 12.61
CA ARG A 42 10.96 -6.98 11.67
C ARG A 42 9.93 -6.30 10.78
N GLY A 43 9.19 -5.33 11.32
CA GLY A 43 8.23 -4.52 10.57
C GLY A 43 8.93 -3.67 9.52
N GLN A 44 9.88 -2.85 9.97
CA GLN A 44 10.64 -1.95 9.11
C GLN A 44 11.39 -2.65 7.97
N ILE A 45 11.95 -3.84 8.23
CA ILE A 45 12.60 -4.65 7.18
C ILE A 45 11.57 -5.13 6.16
N ARG A 46 10.42 -5.63 6.60
CA ARG A 46 9.34 -6.06 5.70
C ARG A 46 8.80 -4.91 4.87
N GLU A 47 8.71 -3.72 5.46
CA GLU A 47 8.31 -2.49 4.77
C GLU A 47 9.34 -2.08 3.71
N ALA A 48 10.63 -2.15 4.06
CA ALA A 48 11.71 -1.86 3.13
C ALA A 48 11.70 -2.79 1.91
N PHE A 49 11.49 -4.10 2.09
CA PHE A 49 11.42 -5.05 0.98
C PHE A 49 10.27 -4.77 0.02
N VAL A 50 9.08 -4.45 0.52
CA VAL A 50 7.94 -4.08 -0.35
C VAL A 50 8.24 -2.77 -1.11
N ARG A 51 8.83 -1.78 -0.44
CA ARG A 51 9.21 -0.51 -1.09
C ARG A 51 10.23 -0.75 -2.21
N GLU A 52 11.26 -1.56 -1.95
CA GLU A 52 12.27 -1.91 -2.94
C GLU A 52 11.66 -2.69 -4.11
N PHE A 53 10.82 -3.68 -3.83
CA PHE A 53 10.13 -4.45 -4.86
C PHE A 53 9.31 -3.54 -5.79
N LEU A 54 8.50 -2.63 -5.21
CA LEU A 54 7.71 -1.70 -6.00
C LEU A 54 8.59 -0.77 -6.82
N ALA A 55 9.62 -0.17 -6.21
CA ALA A 55 10.53 0.74 -6.90
C ALA A 55 11.24 0.09 -8.10
N GLN A 56 11.49 -1.22 -8.06
CA GLN A 56 12.12 -1.97 -9.16
C GLN A 56 11.14 -2.42 -10.25
N ASN A 57 9.82 -2.51 -9.95
CA ASN A 57 8.85 -3.14 -10.84
C ASN A 57 7.77 -2.18 -11.38
N ILE A 58 7.67 -0.95 -10.86
CA ILE A 58 6.77 0.06 -11.42
C ILE A 58 7.56 1.12 -12.21
N SER A 59 6.84 1.90 -13.02
CA SER A 59 7.46 2.98 -13.81
C SER A 59 8.16 4.00 -12.92
N ASP A 60 9.33 4.48 -13.36
CA ASP A 60 10.08 5.59 -12.76
C ASP A 60 9.32 6.91 -12.66
N PHE A 61 8.18 7.02 -13.35
CA PHE A 61 7.24 8.11 -13.16
C PHE A 61 6.71 8.19 -11.71
N TRP A 62 6.61 7.04 -11.03
CA TRP A 62 6.14 6.92 -9.67
C TRP A 62 7.30 6.85 -8.68
N GLY A 63 7.19 7.63 -7.61
CA GLY A 63 8.08 7.60 -6.47
C GLY A 63 7.51 6.69 -5.39
N ILE A 64 8.40 5.94 -4.75
CA ILE A 64 8.09 5.07 -3.62
C ILE A 64 8.77 5.62 -2.38
N GLY A 65 8.00 5.92 -1.34
CA GLY A 65 8.51 6.45 -0.09
C GLY A 65 7.75 5.93 1.13
N THR A 66 8.14 6.42 2.30
CA THR A 66 7.44 6.23 3.58
C THR A 66 7.35 7.58 4.27
N GLY A 67 6.27 7.79 5.01
CA GLY A 67 6.09 9.00 5.80
C GLY A 67 4.64 9.41 5.93
N GLU A 68 4.38 10.69 6.09
CA GLU A 68 3.04 11.19 6.40
C GLU A 68 2.41 11.82 5.16
N ILE A 69 1.09 11.73 5.07
CA ILE A 69 0.31 12.41 4.03
C ILE A 69 -0.30 13.66 4.65
N ILE A 70 -0.18 14.79 3.97
CA ILE A 70 -0.61 16.10 4.43
C ILE A 70 -1.55 16.78 3.43
N HIS A 71 -2.35 17.70 3.97
CA HIS A 71 -3.26 18.58 3.25
C HIS A 71 -2.83 20.04 3.41
N SER A 72 -3.43 20.94 2.63
CA SER A 72 -3.17 22.37 2.74
C SER A 72 -3.58 22.97 4.10
N ASP A 73 -4.50 22.33 4.81
CA ASP A 73 -5.01 22.71 6.13
C ASP A 73 -4.39 21.91 7.29
N SER A 74 -3.43 21.02 7.00
CA SER A 74 -2.73 20.26 8.02
C SER A 74 -1.98 21.17 9.00
N SER A 75 -2.20 20.94 10.30
CA SER A 75 -1.56 21.72 11.37
C SER A 75 -0.26 21.04 11.85
N PRO A 76 0.75 21.79 12.32
CA PRO A 76 1.93 21.19 12.97
C PRO A 76 1.59 20.31 14.18
N ASP A 77 0.54 20.65 14.93
CA ASP A 77 0.10 19.93 16.13
C ASP A 77 -0.86 18.77 15.83
N GLU A 78 -1.24 18.59 14.57
CA GLU A 78 -2.09 17.48 14.13
C GLU A 78 -1.33 16.16 14.25
N ARG A 79 -1.92 15.19 14.94
CA ARG A 79 -1.37 13.85 15.01
C ARG A 79 -1.54 13.18 13.65
N ARG A 80 -0.43 12.92 12.97
CA ARG A 80 -0.40 12.17 11.71
C ARG A 80 0.21 10.80 11.91
N ARG A 81 -0.24 9.85 11.11
CA ARG A 81 0.30 8.49 11.08
C ARG A 81 1.35 8.37 9.98
N GLN A 82 2.47 7.71 10.29
CA GLN A 82 3.41 7.25 9.28
C GLN A 82 2.79 6.12 8.46
N ILE A 83 2.86 6.26 7.14
CA ILE A 83 2.39 5.31 6.14
C ILE A 83 3.59 4.51 5.64
N ASP A 84 3.45 3.18 5.64
CA ASP A 84 4.52 2.24 5.31
C ASP A 84 5.02 2.43 3.87
N VAL A 85 4.09 2.59 2.93
CA VAL A 85 4.39 2.88 1.52
C VAL A 85 3.46 3.97 0.98
N VAL A 86 4.07 5.01 0.41
CA VAL A 86 3.38 6.02 -0.38
C VAL A 86 3.87 5.94 -1.82
N VAL A 87 2.94 5.80 -2.76
CA VAL A 87 3.18 5.88 -4.20
C VAL A 87 2.75 7.27 -4.65
N HIS A 88 3.71 8.10 -5.06
CA HIS A 88 3.45 9.50 -5.42
C HIS A 88 4.01 9.83 -6.80
N ASN A 89 3.45 10.86 -7.44
CA ASN A 89 3.92 11.32 -8.73
C ASN A 89 5.24 12.10 -8.56
N ARG A 90 6.33 11.63 -9.20
CA ARG A 90 7.66 12.27 -9.07
C ARG A 90 7.76 13.66 -9.71
N LYS A 91 6.78 14.05 -10.54
CA LYS A 91 6.75 15.40 -11.14
C LYS A 91 6.47 16.51 -10.13
N TYR A 92 5.99 16.16 -8.93
CA TYR A 92 5.64 17.11 -7.88
C TYR A 92 6.56 17.00 -6.67
N PRO A 93 6.75 18.09 -5.90
CA PRO A 93 7.61 18.08 -4.73
C PRO A 93 7.02 17.23 -3.59
N ARG A 94 7.92 16.79 -2.73
CA ARG A 94 7.64 16.26 -1.39
C ARG A 94 8.54 16.98 -0.39
N LEU A 95 8.14 17.05 0.87
CA LEU A 95 8.97 17.66 1.90
C LEU A 95 9.82 16.58 2.57
N SER A 96 11.12 16.58 2.29
CA SER A 96 11.99 15.54 2.85
C SER A 96 12.45 15.90 4.25
N LEU A 97 12.13 15.05 5.22
CA LEU A 97 12.67 15.13 6.56
C LEU A 97 13.96 14.29 6.54
N ALA A 98 15.07 14.84 7.03
CA ALA A 98 16.43 14.28 6.91
C ALA A 98 16.64 12.85 7.47
N THR A 99 15.58 12.18 7.92
CA THR A 99 15.50 10.84 8.51
C THR A 99 15.01 9.75 7.54
N GLY A 100 14.84 10.07 6.25
CA GLY A 100 14.29 9.13 5.26
C GLY A 100 12.77 8.95 5.37
N ILE A 101 12.12 9.89 6.05
CA ILE A 101 10.66 10.05 6.15
C ILE A 101 10.32 11.33 5.38
N ASP A 102 9.32 11.26 4.50
CA ASP A 102 8.88 12.42 3.73
C ASP A 102 7.45 12.82 4.12
N LEU A 103 7.11 14.10 3.93
CA LEU A 103 5.71 14.55 3.91
C LEU A 103 5.24 14.63 2.45
N PHE A 104 4.11 13.98 2.16
CA PHE A 104 3.51 13.93 0.84
C PHE A 104 2.23 14.74 0.79
N PHE A 105 2.13 15.66 -0.16
CA PHE A 105 0.86 16.33 -0.45
C PHE A 105 -0.14 15.31 -1.01
N ILE A 106 -1.33 15.24 -0.43
CA ILE A 106 -2.37 14.27 -0.81
C ILE A 106 -2.64 14.24 -2.32
N GLU A 107 -2.55 15.39 -2.98
CA GLU A 107 -2.84 15.59 -4.41
C GLU A 107 -1.80 14.89 -5.30
N THR A 108 -0.62 14.61 -4.75
CA THR A 108 0.47 13.92 -5.45
C THR A 108 0.44 12.42 -5.24
N VAL A 109 -0.33 11.94 -4.26
CA VAL A 109 -0.39 10.53 -3.87
C VAL A 109 -1.36 9.79 -4.78
N SER A 110 -0.86 8.79 -5.51
CA SER A 110 -1.71 7.89 -6.28
C SER A 110 -2.25 6.76 -5.41
N SER A 111 -1.43 6.23 -4.50
CA SER A 111 -1.85 5.18 -3.60
C SER A 111 -0.99 5.12 -2.34
N PHE A 112 -1.54 4.48 -1.31
CA PHE A 112 -0.82 4.13 -0.10
C PHE A 112 -1.08 2.68 0.27
N ILE A 113 -0.10 2.05 0.91
CA ILE A 113 -0.11 0.63 1.22
C ILE A 113 0.27 0.44 2.69
N GLU A 114 -0.59 -0.25 3.43
CA GLU A 114 -0.31 -0.71 4.80
C GLU A 114 0.24 -2.15 4.75
N ILE A 115 1.35 -2.40 5.42
CA ILE A 115 2.07 -3.66 5.40
C ILE A 115 1.82 -4.42 6.70
N LYS A 116 1.39 -5.68 6.57
CA LYS A 116 1.06 -6.55 7.69
C LYS A 116 1.84 -7.85 7.56
N SER A 117 2.32 -8.35 8.70
CA SER A 117 3.00 -9.65 8.74
C SER A 117 2.02 -10.80 8.41
N SER A 118 0.78 -10.69 8.89
CA SER A 118 -0.31 -11.60 8.55
C SER A 118 -1.60 -10.80 8.43
N LEU A 119 -2.37 -11.08 7.39
CA LEU A 119 -3.66 -10.46 7.15
C LEU A 119 -4.71 -11.11 8.06
N THR A 120 -5.13 -10.37 9.08
CA THR A 120 -6.23 -10.72 9.99
C THR A 120 -7.39 -9.74 9.80
N LYS A 121 -8.59 -10.09 10.29
CA LYS A 121 -9.73 -9.16 10.29
C LYS A 121 -9.40 -7.85 11.01
N SER A 122 -8.69 -7.91 12.14
CA SER A 122 -8.29 -6.71 12.88
C SER A 122 -7.30 -5.85 12.10
N ALA A 123 -6.27 -6.45 11.49
CA ALA A 123 -5.29 -5.73 10.69
C ALA A 123 -5.93 -5.07 9.45
N LEU A 124 -6.90 -5.74 8.84
CA LEU A 124 -7.66 -5.19 7.72
C LEU A 124 -8.57 -4.05 8.16
N ARG A 125 -9.21 -4.16 9.33
CA ARG A 125 -10.03 -3.09 9.93
C ARG A 125 -9.18 -1.86 10.26
N GLU A 126 -7.99 -2.05 10.85
CA GLU A 126 -7.04 -0.96 11.09
C GLU A 126 -6.67 -0.22 9.81
N ALA A 127 -6.32 -0.96 8.75
CA ALA A 127 -6.00 -0.35 7.47
C ALA A 127 -7.20 0.38 6.83
N ALA A 128 -8.42 -0.15 7.00
CA ALA A 128 -9.63 0.52 6.56
C ALA A 128 -9.90 1.82 7.34
N ALA A 129 -9.57 1.86 8.64
CA ALA A 129 -9.64 3.08 9.45
C ALA A 129 -8.63 4.13 8.97
N VAL A 130 -7.38 3.73 8.70
CA VAL A 130 -6.36 4.61 8.11
C VAL A 130 -6.80 5.15 6.75
N SER A 131 -7.36 4.27 5.90
CA SER A 131 -7.93 4.69 4.62
C SER A 131 -9.06 5.70 4.80
N LYS A 132 -9.84 5.58 5.88
CA LYS A 132 -10.96 6.50 6.12
C LYS A 132 -10.39 7.85 6.50
N GLU A 133 -9.48 7.88 7.48
CA GLU A 133 -8.80 9.10 7.94
C GLU A 133 -8.17 9.89 6.80
N ILE A 134 -7.38 9.24 5.94
CA ILE A 134 -6.70 9.91 4.80
C ILE A 134 -7.71 10.42 3.75
N LYS A 135 -8.81 9.69 3.53
CA LYS A 135 -9.78 10.00 2.46
C LYS A 135 -10.96 10.83 2.95
N SER A 136 -11.15 10.95 4.25
CA SER A 136 -12.25 11.68 4.87
C SER A 136 -11.87 13.15 4.92
N ASN A 137 -11.95 13.83 3.76
CA ASN A 137 -11.75 15.27 3.69
C ASN A 137 -12.54 15.91 2.54
N ALA A 138 -12.91 17.18 2.74
CA ALA A 138 -13.56 18.04 1.75
C ALA A 138 -12.67 18.35 0.52
N HIS A 139 -11.37 18.04 0.61
CA HIS A 139 -10.37 18.22 -0.45
C HIS A 139 -10.68 17.43 -1.73
N PHE A 140 -11.44 16.34 -1.62
CA PHE A 140 -11.90 15.54 -2.75
C PHE A 140 -13.33 15.86 -3.20
N ALA A 141 -13.92 16.96 -2.71
CA ALA A 141 -15.21 17.42 -3.21
C ALA A 141 -15.04 17.89 -4.67
N PRO A 142 -16.08 17.75 -5.52
CA PRO A 142 -16.02 18.23 -6.89
C PRO A 142 -15.72 19.74 -6.90
N GLN A 143 -14.61 20.13 -7.52
CA GLN A 143 -14.24 21.54 -7.64
C GLN A 143 -14.64 22.05 -9.02
N ARG A 144 -15.21 23.26 -9.07
CA ARG A 144 -15.47 23.96 -10.34
C ARG A 144 -14.17 24.56 -10.85
N LEU A 145 -13.41 23.79 -11.63
CA LEU A 145 -12.18 24.26 -12.26
C LEU A 145 -12.44 25.06 -13.55
N ASN A 146 -13.59 24.88 -14.21
CA ASN A 146 -13.98 25.67 -15.38
C ASN A 146 -15.51 25.78 -15.52
N PRO A 147 -16.02 26.66 -16.40
CA PRO A 147 -17.47 26.77 -16.67
C PRO A 147 -18.10 25.52 -17.30
N ALA A 148 -17.28 24.59 -17.81
CA ALA A 148 -17.71 23.43 -18.58
C ALA A 148 -17.95 22.17 -17.74
N GLY A 149 -17.59 22.16 -16.44
CA GLY A 149 -17.89 21.03 -15.57
C GLY A 149 -17.24 21.07 -14.20
N MET A 150 -17.74 20.22 -13.31
CA MET A 150 -17.07 19.89 -12.05
C MET A 150 -15.99 18.85 -12.35
N VAL A 151 -14.82 19.01 -11.77
CA VAL A 151 -13.76 17.99 -11.80
C VAL A 151 -13.59 17.48 -10.39
N GLU A 152 -13.76 16.16 -10.22
CA GLU A 152 -13.37 15.49 -8.99
C GLU A 152 -11.87 15.21 -9.03
N THR A 153 -11.16 15.62 -7.98
CA THR A 153 -9.79 15.16 -7.75
C THR A 153 -9.83 13.67 -7.37
N PRO A 154 -9.14 12.79 -8.10
CA PRO A 154 -9.17 11.36 -7.80
C PRO A 154 -8.61 11.10 -6.39
N ARG A 155 -9.35 10.29 -5.61
CA ARG A 155 -8.91 9.85 -4.28
C ARG A 155 -7.79 8.82 -4.44
N PRO A 156 -6.74 8.84 -3.61
CA PRO A 156 -5.70 7.82 -3.66
C PRO A 156 -6.28 6.41 -3.43
N TYR A 157 -5.73 5.42 -4.12
CA TYR A 157 -6.05 4.01 -3.83
C TYR A 157 -5.47 3.60 -2.48
N SER A 158 -6.21 2.80 -1.72
CA SER A 158 -5.73 2.21 -0.46
C SER A 158 -5.50 0.73 -0.68
N PHE A 159 -4.33 0.25 -0.33
CA PHE A 159 -4.00 -1.17 -0.38
C PHE A 159 -3.54 -1.69 0.98
N VAL A 160 -3.69 -2.99 1.16
CA VAL A 160 -3.09 -3.71 2.29
C VAL A 160 -2.29 -4.87 1.72
N PHE A 161 -1.04 -4.98 2.14
CA PHE A 161 -0.16 -6.08 1.78
C PHE A 161 0.08 -6.97 2.99
N GLY A 162 -0.22 -8.26 2.87
CA GLY A 162 0.02 -9.26 3.91
C GLY A 162 1.02 -10.32 3.44
N TYR A 163 2.10 -10.55 4.18
CA TYR A 163 3.04 -11.65 3.89
C TYR A 163 2.42 -13.03 4.16
N GLY A 164 1.48 -13.09 5.10
CA GLY A 164 0.63 -14.25 5.37
C GLY A 164 -0.83 -13.84 5.44
N GLY A 165 -1.72 -14.81 5.53
CA GLY A 165 -3.16 -14.57 5.62
C GLY A 165 -3.95 -15.87 5.61
N PRO A 166 -5.29 -15.79 5.56
CA PRO A 166 -6.13 -16.98 5.43
C PRO A 166 -5.84 -17.69 4.10
N LYS A 167 -5.93 -19.03 4.10
CA LYS A 167 -5.73 -19.87 2.90
C LYS A 167 -6.77 -19.63 1.80
N ARG A 168 -7.90 -19.02 2.15
CA ARG A 168 -9.08 -18.84 1.29
C ARG A 168 -9.37 -17.35 1.14
N ILE A 169 -9.43 -16.89 -0.10
CA ILE A 169 -9.70 -15.47 -0.41
C ILE A 169 -11.09 -15.04 0.05
N GLU A 170 -12.05 -15.97 0.09
CA GLU A 170 -13.42 -15.75 0.55
C GLU A 170 -13.45 -15.28 2.01
N THR A 171 -12.49 -15.71 2.82
CA THR A 171 -12.36 -15.24 4.21
C THR A 171 -12.04 -13.75 4.26
N VAL A 172 -11.12 -13.28 3.39
CA VAL A 172 -10.78 -11.85 3.28
C VAL A 172 -11.97 -11.06 2.73
N LEU A 173 -12.65 -11.58 1.69
CA LEU A 173 -13.84 -10.94 1.11
C LEU A 173 -14.97 -10.77 2.13
N ASN A 174 -15.20 -11.78 2.98
CA ASN A 174 -16.20 -11.67 4.05
C ASN A 174 -15.80 -10.62 5.09
N TRP A 175 -14.52 -10.54 5.46
CA TRP A 175 -14.04 -9.47 6.35
C TRP A 175 -14.24 -8.09 5.73
N LEU A 176 -13.96 -7.92 4.43
CA LEU A 176 -14.19 -6.66 3.72
C LEU A 176 -15.68 -6.27 3.71
N LYS A 177 -16.59 -7.22 3.49
CA LYS A 177 -18.05 -7.00 3.54
C LYS A 177 -18.53 -6.55 4.91
N ASP A 178 -17.94 -7.09 5.98
CA ASP A 178 -18.29 -6.67 7.34
C ASP A 178 -17.75 -5.27 7.65
N ILE A 179 -16.48 -5.02 7.30
CA ILE A 179 -15.79 -3.74 7.54
C ILE A 179 -16.42 -2.61 6.71
N SER A 180 -16.85 -2.89 5.48
CA SER A 180 -17.47 -1.86 4.64
C SER A 180 -18.78 -1.33 5.22
N LYS A 181 -19.59 -2.21 5.82
CA LYS A 181 -20.82 -1.84 6.53
C LYS A 181 -20.52 -0.97 7.74
N GLU A 182 -19.41 -1.23 8.42
CA GLU A 182 -18.99 -0.46 9.60
C GLU A 182 -18.58 0.97 9.26
N TYR A 183 -17.85 1.14 8.15
CA TYR A 183 -17.27 2.43 7.78
C TYR A 183 -18.07 3.21 6.73
N ASP A 184 -19.18 2.66 6.24
CA ASP A 184 -19.99 3.16 5.13
C ASP A 184 -19.18 3.31 3.82
N TYR A 185 -18.27 2.36 3.59
CA TYR A 185 -17.63 2.24 2.29
C TYR A 185 -18.62 1.62 1.31
N GLY A 186 -19.05 2.38 0.29
CA GLY A 186 -19.82 1.83 -0.83
C GLY A 186 -19.05 0.71 -1.51
N LEU A 187 -19.45 -0.55 -1.26
CA LEU A 187 -18.96 -1.70 -2.02
C LEU A 187 -19.75 -1.80 -3.33
N GLU A 188 -19.60 -0.83 -4.23
CA GLU A 188 -20.31 -0.89 -5.52
C GLU A 188 -19.63 -1.80 -6.56
N ALA A 189 -18.59 -2.57 -6.21
CA ALA A 189 -17.77 -3.27 -7.21
C ALA A 189 -17.39 -4.73 -6.89
N LEU A 190 -18.11 -5.45 -6.03
CA LEU A 190 -17.83 -6.87 -5.74
C LEU A 190 -19.06 -7.80 -5.82
N SER A 191 -20.07 -7.44 -6.63
CA SER A 191 -21.16 -8.32 -7.06
C SER A 191 -20.94 -8.81 -8.48
#